data_AF-A0A960VGD9-F1
#
_entry.id   AF-A0A960VGD9-F1
#
_cell.length_a   1.000
_cell.length_b   1.000
_cell.length_c   1.000
_cell.angle_alpha   90.00
_cell.angle_beta   90.00
_cell.angle_gamma   90.00
#
_symmetry.space_group_name_H-M   'P 1'
#
loop_
_entity.id
_entity.type
_entity.pdbx_description
1 polymer ?
#
loop_
_entity_poly.entity_id
_entity_poly.type
_entity_poly.pdbx_seq_one_letter_code
_entity_poly.pdbx_strand_id
1 'polypeptide(L)'
;MKLHAKLNLILVVTFALGLVPAGYVLRGQLRANARDQVVANARIMMETAMAMRSYTVQQVKPLLADQLDRTFLPQTVPAYSATEIFNTLRESNPDYTYKEATLNPTNPRNRAVDWETDLVNEFRRDAQTAELVGERDTPLGPALYLSHPIRVSDAACLSCHTTPAAAPPSMLALYGENNGFGWKMNETIGAQIVQVPMTTPIAMADDAFRTLMLTLVGIFVVVLLLLNVLLQLLVVRPIRRLAQMADAVSRGDLEADEVRLGGGDELGVLADSFNRMRISLVKALGLLGED
;
A
#
# COMPACT_ATOMS: atom_id res chain seq x y z
N MET A 1 19.92 34.35 19.74
CA MET A 1 18.63 34.02 19.06
C MET A 1 17.47 34.64 19.83
N LYS A 2 16.54 35.32 19.15
CA LYS A 2 15.28 35.81 19.74
C LYS A 2 14.46 34.62 20.28
N LEU A 3 13.65 34.82 21.32
CA LEU A 3 12.85 33.77 21.98
C LEU A 3 12.02 32.93 20.97
N HIS A 4 11.39 33.58 19.98
CA HIS A 4 10.63 32.91 18.91
C HIS A 4 11.46 31.93 18.09
N ALA A 5 12.72 32.28 17.77
CA ALA A 5 13.57 31.41 16.97
C ALA A 5 13.93 30.13 17.73
N LYS A 6 14.15 30.23 19.05
CA LYS A 6 14.41 29.05 19.89
C LYS A 6 13.17 28.15 19.98
N LEU A 7 12.00 28.76 20.25
CA LEU A 7 10.75 28.00 20.36
C LEU A 7 10.39 27.31 19.04
N ASN A 8 10.42 28.04 17.92
CA ASN A 8 10.08 27.48 16.61
C ASN A 8 11.05 26.37 16.22
N LEU A 9 12.35 26.52 16.52
CA LEU A 9 13.33 25.47 16.28
C LEU A 9 12.98 24.20 17.07
N ILE A 10 12.68 24.33 18.36
CA ILE A 10 12.29 23.18 19.19
C ILE A 10 11.03 22.52 18.63
N LEU A 11 9.99 23.29 18.28
CA LEU A 11 8.75 22.75 17.73
C LEU A 11 8.96 22.02 16.41
N VAL A 12 9.74 22.58 15.49
CA VAL A 12 10.04 21.96 14.19
C VAL A 12 10.84 20.68 14.37
N VAL A 13 11.86 20.69 15.25
CA VAL A 13 12.67 19.50 15.53
C VAL A 13 11.80 18.40 16.16
N THR A 14 11.01 18.71 17.18
CA THR A 14 10.12 17.73 17.82
C THR A 14 9.10 17.17 16.85
N PHE A 15 8.50 18.03 16.01
CA PHE A 15 7.56 17.58 14.98
C PHE A 15 8.24 16.67 13.94
N ALA A 16 9.43 17.02 13.47
CA ALA A 16 10.19 16.20 12.53
C ALA A 16 10.57 14.83 13.12
N LEU A 17 10.99 14.81 14.40
CA LEU A 17 11.31 13.58 15.13
C LEU A 17 10.10 12.65 15.30
N GLY A 18 8.88 13.18 15.37
CA GLY A 18 7.66 12.39 15.37
C GLY A 18 7.22 11.96 13.96
N LEU A 19 7.20 12.91 13.01
CA LEU A 19 6.63 12.71 11.69
C LEU A 19 7.46 11.76 10.83
N VAL A 20 8.80 11.85 10.86
CA VAL A 20 9.66 11.04 9.97
C VAL A 20 9.56 9.54 10.27
N PRO A 21 9.71 9.06 11.53
CA PRO A 21 9.54 7.64 11.84
C PRO A 21 8.11 7.15 11.59
N ALA A 22 7.10 7.95 11.97
CA ALA A 22 5.70 7.60 11.74
C ALA A 22 5.40 7.50 10.23
N GLY A 23 5.93 8.42 9.43
CA GLY A 23 5.81 8.41 7.98
C GLY A 23 6.48 7.18 7.35
N TYR A 24 7.66 6.79 7.83
CA TYR A 24 8.34 5.57 7.37
C TYR A 24 7.49 4.32 7.62
N VAL A 25 7.00 4.14 8.86
CA VAL A 25 6.14 3.00 9.22
C VAL A 25 4.85 3.00 8.40
N LEU A 26 4.20 4.16 8.28
CA LEU A 26 2.93 4.27 7.60
C LEU A 26 3.04 4.00 6.09
N ARG A 27 4.14 4.45 5.45
CA ARG A 27 4.40 4.13 4.05
C ARG A 27 4.55 2.62 3.84
N GLY A 28 5.25 1.94 4.74
CA GLY A 28 5.37 0.48 4.72
C GLY A 28 4.01 -0.20 4.85
N GLN A 29 3.20 0.24 5.82
CA GLN A 29 1.85 -0.32 6.04
C GLN A 29 0.93 -0.10 4.84
N LEU A 30 0.93 1.10 4.24
CA LEU A 30 0.09 1.40 3.07
C LEU A 30 0.46 0.53 1.87
N ARG A 31 1.75 0.31 1.62
CA ARG A 31 2.21 -0.57 0.55
C ARG A 31 1.92 -2.05 0.83
N ALA A 32 2.08 -2.50 2.07
CA ALA A 32 1.71 -3.85 2.49
C ALA A 32 0.20 -4.10 2.29
N ASN A 33 -0.64 -3.17 2.74
CA ASN A 33 -2.09 -3.25 2.55
C ASN A 33 -2.46 -3.27 1.05
N ALA A 34 -1.80 -2.46 0.22
CA ALA A 34 -2.02 -2.47 -1.22
C ALA A 34 -1.65 -3.83 -1.84
N ARG A 35 -0.53 -4.42 -1.41
CA ARG A 35 -0.13 -5.77 -1.83
C ARG A 35 -1.16 -6.82 -1.43
N ASP A 36 -1.61 -6.82 -0.17
CA ASP A 36 -2.60 -7.78 0.32
C ASP A 36 -3.93 -7.68 -0.43
N GLN A 37 -4.35 -6.45 -0.80
CA GLN A 37 -5.51 -6.23 -1.64
C GLN A 37 -5.33 -6.83 -3.04
N VAL A 38 -4.14 -6.72 -3.64
CA VAL A 38 -3.83 -7.33 -4.93
C VAL A 38 -3.83 -8.85 -4.85
N VAL A 39 -3.28 -9.43 -3.78
CA VAL A 39 -3.35 -10.88 -3.53
C VAL A 39 -4.80 -11.35 -3.43
N ALA A 40 -5.65 -10.62 -2.69
CA ALA A 40 -7.06 -10.95 -2.58
C ALA A 40 -7.77 -10.92 -3.95
N ASN A 41 -7.51 -9.89 -4.77
CA ASN A 41 -8.05 -9.79 -6.13
C ASN A 41 -7.55 -10.92 -7.03
N ALA A 42 -6.25 -11.26 -6.97
CA ALA A 42 -5.67 -12.37 -7.73
C ALA A 42 -6.30 -13.72 -7.33
N ARG A 43 -6.59 -13.92 -6.05
CA ARG A 43 -7.26 -15.13 -5.56
C ARG A 43 -8.69 -15.21 -6.09
N ILE A 44 -9.44 -14.10 -6.09
CA ILE A 44 -10.78 -14.08 -6.70
C ILE A 44 -10.72 -14.40 -8.20
N MET A 45 -9.73 -13.90 -8.94
CA MET A 45 -9.53 -14.28 -10.34
C MET A 45 -9.24 -15.77 -10.50
N MET A 46 -8.40 -16.35 -9.63
CA MET A 46 -8.11 -17.78 -9.63
C MET A 46 -9.36 -18.61 -9.36
N GLU A 47 -10.12 -18.28 -8.31
CA GLU A 47 -11.38 -18.95 -7.98
C GLU A 47 -12.41 -18.81 -9.11
N THR A 48 -12.42 -17.65 -9.79
CA THR A 48 -13.27 -17.43 -10.97
C THR A 48 -12.88 -18.36 -12.12
N ALA A 49 -11.58 -18.54 -12.38
CA ALA A 49 -11.10 -19.52 -13.36
C ALA A 49 -11.50 -20.95 -12.97
N MET A 50 -11.39 -21.31 -11.69
CA MET A 50 -11.83 -22.61 -11.17
C MET A 50 -13.34 -22.82 -11.31
N ALA A 51 -14.15 -21.78 -11.07
CA ALA A 51 -15.59 -21.81 -11.30
C ALA A 51 -15.94 -22.01 -12.78
N MET A 52 -15.23 -21.35 -13.70
CA MET A 52 -15.40 -21.54 -15.15
C MET A 52 -15.06 -22.98 -15.58
N ARG A 53 -13.99 -23.56 -15.02
CA ARG A 53 -13.62 -24.96 -15.24
C ARG A 53 -14.73 -25.89 -14.78
N SER A 54 -15.22 -25.69 -13.55
CA SER A 54 -16.31 -26.47 -12.97
C SER A 54 -17.59 -26.39 -13.82
N TYR A 55 -18.00 -25.19 -14.22
CA TYR A 55 -19.13 -24.96 -15.11
C TYR A 55 -18.97 -25.69 -16.45
N THR A 56 -17.79 -25.62 -17.06
CA THR A 56 -17.51 -26.28 -18.34
C THR A 56 -17.70 -27.80 -18.23
N VAL A 57 -17.20 -28.43 -17.16
CA VAL A 57 -17.32 -29.87 -16.95
C VAL A 57 -18.75 -30.29 -16.61
N GLN A 58 -19.43 -29.54 -15.73
CA GLN A 58 -20.74 -29.92 -15.20
C GLN A 58 -21.90 -29.60 -16.15
N GLN A 59 -21.81 -28.50 -16.90
CA GLN A 59 -22.93 -27.97 -17.69
C GLN A 59 -22.66 -28.05 -19.20
N VAL A 60 -21.46 -27.73 -19.66
CA VAL A 60 -21.17 -27.64 -21.10
C VAL A 60 -20.83 -29.00 -21.71
N LYS A 61 -19.88 -29.73 -21.11
CA LYS A 61 -19.41 -31.02 -21.64
C LYS A 61 -20.54 -32.05 -21.88
N PRO A 62 -21.51 -32.24 -20.96
CA PRO A 62 -22.58 -33.22 -21.17
C PRO A 62 -23.46 -32.93 -22.40
N LEU A 63 -23.70 -31.65 -22.71
CA LEU A 63 -24.53 -31.22 -23.83
C LEU A 63 -23.87 -31.46 -25.20
N LEU A 64 -22.55 -31.65 -25.21
CA LEU A 64 -21.76 -31.82 -26.43
C LEU A 64 -21.18 -33.23 -26.56
N ALA A 65 -21.47 -34.15 -25.62
CA ALA A 65 -20.88 -35.48 -25.55
C ALA A 65 -20.99 -36.25 -26.89
N ASP A 66 -22.17 -36.28 -27.50
CA ASP A 66 -22.41 -36.99 -28.77
C ASP A 66 -21.63 -36.42 -29.96
N GLN A 67 -21.27 -35.14 -29.91
CA GLN A 67 -20.53 -34.47 -31.00
C GLN A 67 -19.02 -34.68 -30.89
N LEU A 68 -18.50 -34.90 -29.68
CA LEU A 68 -17.06 -35.01 -29.42
C LEU A 68 -16.40 -36.22 -30.09
N ASP A 69 -17.16 -37.29 -30.31
CA ASP A 69 -16.70 -38.48 -31.03
C ASP A 69 -16.39 -38.19 -32.51
N ARG A 70 -17.06 -37.18 -33.09
CA ARG A 70 -16.90 -36.80 -34.50
C ARG A 70 -15.98 -35.60 -34.68
N THR A 71 -16.03 -34.65 -33.77
CA THR A 71 -15.26 -33.41 -33.86
C THR A 71 -14.85 -32.97 -32.47
N PHE A 72 -13.55 -32.80 -32.25
CA PHE A 72 -13.05 -32.34 -30.97
C PHE A 72 -13.36 -30.86 -30.83
N LEU A 73 -14.12 -30.50 -29.79
CA LEU A 73 -14.49 -29.14 -29.47
C LEU A 73 -13.69 -28.69 -28.24
N PRO A 74 -12.62 -27.87 -28.39
CA PRO A 74 -11.81 -27.42 -27.26
C PRO A 74 -12.61 -26.71 -26.16
N GLN A 75 -13.76 -26.13 -26.49
CA GLN A 75 -14.70 -25.49 -25.56
C GLN A 75 -15.24 -26.43 -24.48
N THR A 76 -15.12 -27.75 -24.67
CA THR A 76 -15.47 -28.76 -23.66
C THR A 76 -14.33 -29.05 -22.67
N VAL A 77 -13.12 -28.54 -22.94
CA VAL A 77 -11.96 -28.69 -22.05
C VAL A 77 -11.98 -27.54 -21.04
N PRO A 78 -12.05 -27.82 -19.72
CA PRO A 78 -12.18 -26.79 -18.69
C PRO A 78 -11.07 -25.73 -18.76
N ALA A 79 -9.83 -26.16 -19.00
CA ALA A 79 -8.68 -25.27 -19.12
C ALA A 79 -8.78 -24.31 -20.32
N TYR A 80 -9.33 -24.79 -21.43
CA TYR A 80 -9.50 -23.99 -22.63
C TYR A 80 -10.47 -22.85 -22.36
N SER A 81 -11.66 -23.14 -21.82
CA SER A 81 -12.69 -22.14 -21.54
C SER A 81 -12.21 -21.07 -20.56
N ALA A 82 -11.56 -21.45 -19.45
CA ALA A 82 -10.99 -20.49 -18.52
C ALA A 82 -9.92 -19.60 -19.19
N THR A 83 -9.02 -20.20 -19.97
CA THR A 83 -7.97 -19.46 -20.70
C THR A 83 -8.57 -18.48 -21.71
N GLU A 84 -9.54 -18.89 -22.53
CA GLU A 84 -10.15 -18.01 -23.54
C GLU A 84 -10.89 -16.82 -22.90
N ILE A 85 -11.63 -17.05 -21.82
CA ILE A 85 -12.35 -15.97 -21.15
C ILE A 85 -11.37 -14.92 -20.60
N PHE A 86 -10.26 -15.36 -19.99
CA PHE A 86 -9.23 -14.42 -19.52
C PHE A 86 -8.45 -13.78 -20.68
N ASN A 87 -8.29 -14.45 -21.82
CA ASN A 87 -7.74 -13.81 -23.03
C ASN A 87 -8.64 -12.67 -23.50
N THR A 88 -9.97 -12.84 -23.49
CA THR A 88 -10.91 -11.76 -23.80
C THR A 88 -10.87 -10.65 -22.75
N LEU A 89 -10.76 -10.98 -21.45
CA LEU A 89 -10.59 -9.97 -20.40
C LEU A 89 -9.35 -9.10 -20.65
N ARG A 90 -8.26 -9.74 -21.09
CA ARG A 90 -6.97 -9.10 -21.36
C ARG A 90 -7.03 -8.07 -22.49
N GLU A 91 -7.97 -8.17 -23.43
CA GLU A 91 -8.15 -7.17 -24.49
C GLU A 91 -8.45 -5.76 -23.93
N SER A 92 -9.16 -5.69 -22.80
CA SER A 92 -9.43 -4.45 -22.07
C SER A 92 -8.55 -4.25 -20.82
N ASN A 93 -7.82 -5.30 -20.40
CA ASN A 93 -6.99 -5.32 -19.20
C ASN A 93 -5.63 -6.01 -19.49
N PRO A 94 -4.74 -5.40 -20.30
CA PRO A 94 -3.58 -6.08 -20.90
C PRO A 94 -2.57 -6.68 -19.90
N ASP A 95 -2.51 -6.09 -18.69
CA ASP A 95 -1.59 -6.46 -17.61
C ASP A 95 -2.12 -7.60 -16.74
N TYR A 96 -3.39 -7.98 -16.90
CA TYR A 96 -4.05 -9.07 -16.19
C TYR A 96 -3.98 -10.31 -17.06
N THR A 97 -3.34 -11.37 -16.55
CA THR A 97 -3.19 -12.61 -17.32
C THR A 97 -3.54 -13.83 -16.49
N TYR A 98 -4.11 -14.83 -17.14
CA TYR A 98 -4.29 -16.17 -16.61
C TYR A 98 -3.68 -17.16 -17.59
N LYS A 99 -2.92 -18.13 -17.07
CA LYS A 99 -2.36 -19.22 -17.88
C LYS A 99 -2.32 -20.50 -17.07
N GLU A 100 -2.70 -21.61 -17.70
CA GLU A 100 -2.41 -22.95 -17.20
C GLU A 100 -1.11 -23.45 -17.82
N ALA A 101 0.01 -23.17 -17.15
CA ALA A 101 1.35 -23.51 -17.61
C ALA A 101 1.68 -24.96 -17.23
N THR A 102 1.91 -25.82 -18.22
CA THR A 102 2.22 -27.24 -17.99
C THR A 102 3.54 -27.61 -18.66
N LEU A 103 4.25 -28.59 -18.08
CA LEU A 103 5.55 -29.03 -18.61
C LEU A 103 5.41 -29.77 -19.95
N ASN A 104 4.32 -30.53 -20.09
CA ASN A 104 3.95 -31.26 -21.30
C ASN A 104 2.46 -31.04 -21.62
N PRO A 105 2.08 -29.89 -22.21
CA PRO A 105 0.69 -29.59 -22.57
C PRO A 105 0.24 -30.35 -23.81
N THR A 106 -1.06 -30.61 -23.95
CA THR A 106 -1.64 -30.95 -25.26
C THR A 106 -1.50 -29.80 -26.26
N ASN A 107 -1.89 -28.59 -25.86
CA ASN A 107 -1.79 -27.40 -26.72
C ASN A 107 -0.44 -26.68 -26.44
N PRO A 108 0.48 -26.56 -27.42
CA PRO A 108 1.79 -25.94 -27.21
C PRO A 108 1.76 -24.53 -26.63
N ARG A 109 0.66 -23.77 -26.82
CA ARG A 109 0.50 -22.42 -26.23
C ARG A 109 0.57 -22.42 -24.69
N ASN A 110 0.24 -23.56 -24.07
CA ASN A 110 0.21 -23.74 -22.62
C ASN A 110 1.54 -24.28 -22.06
N ARG A 111 2.58 -24.37 -22.90
CA ARG A 111 3.88 -24.86 -22.45
C ARG A 111 4.45 -23.87 -21.43
N ALA A 112 4.90 -24.41 -20.32
CA ALA A 112 5.58 -23.64 -19.29
C ALA A 112 6.86 -23.02 -19.88
N VAL A 113 7.06 -21.74 -19.65
CA VAL A 113 8.37 -21.10 -19.84
C VAL A 113 9.23 -21.29 -18.59
N ASP A 114 10.48 -20.83 -18.60
CA ASP A 114 11.47 -21.13 -17.56
C ASP A 114 10.98 -20.80 -16.14
N TRP A 115 10.53 -19.57 -15.89
CA TRP A 115 10.06 -19.19 -14.55
C TRP A 115 8.76 -19.91 -14.13
N GLU A 116 7.91 -20.27 -15.09
CA GLU A 116 6.69 -21.05 -14.82
C GLU A 116 7.06 -22.48 -14.43
N THR A 117 8.08 -23.04 -15.09
CA THR A 117 8.64 -24.36 -14.79
C THR A 117 9.20 -24.41 -13.37
N ASP A 118 9.82 -23.33 -12.89
CA ASP A 118 10.29 -23.22 -11.50
C ASP A 118 9.13 -23.33 -10.51
N LEU A 119 7.99 -22.67 -10.77
CA LEU A 119 6.79 -22.81 -9.93
C LEU A 119 6.25 -24.24 -9.94
N VAL A 120 6.18 -24.88 -11.11
CA VAL A 120 5.75 -26.28 -11.19
C VAL A 120 6.67 -27.20 -10.39
N ASN A 121 7.98 -26.97 -10.47
CA ASN A 121 8.97 -27.75 -9.73
C ASN A 121 8.91 -27.49 -8.22
N GLU A 122 8.53 -26.28 -7.79
CA GLU A 122 8.27 -25.98 -6.38
C GLU A 122 7.09 -26.79 -5.84
N PHE A 123 5.96 -26.81 -6.55
CA PHE A 123 4.81 -27.67 -6.22
C PHE A 123 5.10 -29.19 -6.32
N ARG A 124 6.12 -29.59 -7.10
CA ARG A 124 6.60 -30.98 -7.13
C ARG A 124 7.46 -31.32 -5.92
N ARG A 125 8.25 -30.37 -5.43
CA ARG A 125 9.13 -30.54 -4.26
C ARG A 125 8.32 -30.70 -2.98
N ASP A 126 7.28 -29.91 -2.81
CA ASP A 126 6.38 -30.01 -1.67
C ASP A 126 4.92 -30.16 -2.12
N ALA A 127 4.38 -31.36 -1.92
CA ALA A 127 3.01 -31.68 -2.27
C ALA A 127 1.97 -31.00 -1.34
N GLN A 128 2.38 -30.44 -0.20
CA GLN A 128 1.48 -29.72 0.71
C GLN A 128 1.30 -28.25 0.33
N THR A 129 2.20 -27.71 -0.49
CA THR A 129 2.10 -26.33 -0.96
C THR A 129 0.93 -26.20 -1.93
N ALA A 130 -0.14 -25.54 -1.48
CA ALA A 130 -1.35 -25.32 -2.28
C ALA A 130 -1.33 -24.01 -3.08
N GLU A 131 -0.56 -23.02 -2.64
CA GLU A 131 -0.52 -21.69 -3.25
C GLU A 131 0.89 -21.11 -3.17
N LEU A 132 1.35 -20.51 -4.27
CA LEU A 132 2.57 -19.71 -4.31
C LEU A 132 2.22 -18.30 -4.77
N VAL A 133 2.68 -17.31 -4.00
CA VAL A 133 2.51 -15.89 -4.28
C VAL A 133 3.86 -15.23 -4.34
N GLY A 134 4.12 -14.45 -5.38
CA GLY A 134 5.35 -13.68 -5.50
C GLY A 134 5.19 -12.48 -6.41
N GLU A 135 6.27 -11.75 -6.58
CA GLU A 135 6.33 -10.56 -7.43
C GLU A 135 7.43 -10.74 -8.47
N ARG A 136 7.22 -10.18 -9.65
CA ARG A 136 8.20 -10.17 -10.73
C ARG A 136 8.12 -8.87 -11.50
N ASP A 137 9.24 -8.48 -12.09
CA ASP A 137 9.24 -7.45 -13.11
C ASP A 137 8.80 -8.03 -14.45
N THR A 138 7.94 -7.30 -15.15
CA THR A 138 7.47 -7.63 -16.49
C THR A 138 7.71 -6.45 -17.42
N PRO A 139 7.64 -6.63 -18.75
CA PRO A 139 7.75 -5.51 -19.69
C PRO A 139 6.69 -4.41 -19.47
N LEU A 140 5.58 -4.73 -18.82
CA LEU A 140 4.48 -3.80 -18.51
C LEU A 140 4.60 -3.19 -17.09
N GLY A 141 5.63 -3.58 -16.34
CA GLY A 141 5.89 -3.13 -14.97
C GLY A 141 5.89 -4.26 -13.94
N PRO A 142 6.04 -3.95 -12.64
CA PRO A 142 5.98 -4.92 -11.57
C PRO A 142 4.60 -5.57 -11.51
N ALA A 143 4.59 -6.89 -11.41
CA ALA A 143 3.37 -7.68 -11.33
C ALA A 143 3.46 -8.69 -10.19
N LEU A 144 2.33 -8.88 -9.52
CA LEU A 144 2.14 -9.96 -8.56
C LEU A 144 1.62 -11.18 -9.31
N TYR A 145 2.14 -12.35 -8.96
CA TYR A 145 1.57 -13.61 -9.39
C TYR A 145 1.03 -14.41 -8.21
N LEU A 146 -0.04 -15.13 -8.47
CA LEU A 146 -0.61 -16.13 -7.59
C LEU A 146 -0.81 -17.40 -8.40
N SER A 147 -0.36 -18.53 -7.85
CA SER A 147 -0.41 -19.79 -8.57
C SER A 147 -0.86 -20.95 -7.70
N HIS A 148 -1.57 -21.89 -8.32
CA HIS A 148 -2.04 -23.15 -7.74
C HIS A 148 -1.52 -24.33 -8.57
N PRO A 149 -1.23 -25.49 -7.97
CA PRO A 149 -0.72 -26.64 -8.70
C PRO A 149 -1.82 -27.31 -9.53
N ILE A 150 -1.47 -27.72 -10.75
CA ILE A 150 -2.30 -28.64 -11.53
C ILE A 150 -1.84 -30.06 -11.20
N ARG A 151 -2.52 -30.67 -10.23
CA ARG A 151 -2.27 -32.05 -9.81
C ARG A 151 -3.30 -32.98 -10.43
N VAL A 152 -2.84 -34.12 -10.96
CA VAL A 152 -3.71 -35.17 -11.50
C VAL A 152 -4.36 -35.93 -10.33
N SER A 153 -5.38 -35.32 -9.73
CA SER A 153 -6.10 -35.87 -8.57
C SER A 153 -7.35 -36.68 -8.94
N ASP A 154 -7.73 -36.69 -10.21
CA ASP A 154 -8.88 -37.42 -10.75
C ASP A 154 -8.45 -38.36 -11.89
N ALA A 155 -8.89 -39.61 -11.84
CA ALA A 155 -8.64 -40.60 -12.88
C ALA A 155 -9.27 -40.19 -14.23
N ALA A 156 -10.27 -39.31 -14.25
CA ALA A 156 -10.86 -38.76 -15.47
C ALA A 156 -9.82 -38.08 -16.37
N CYS A 157 -8.76 -37.48 -15.81
CA CYS A 157 -7.66 -36.92 -16.60
C CYS A 157 -6.92 -38.00 -17.42
N LEU A 158 -6.78 -39.19 -16.84
CA LEU A 158 -6.04 -40.31 -17.42
C LEU A 158 -6.80 -41.00 -18.56
N SER A 159 -8.09 -40.72 -18.72
CA SER A 159 -8.88 -41.19 -19.86
C SER A 159 -8.34 -40.68 -21.20
N CYS A 160 -7.69 -39.50 -21.22
CA CYS A 160 -7.15 -38.90 -22.43
C CYS A 160 -5.63 -38.69 -22.38
N HIS A 161 -5.04 -38.51 -21.20
CA HIS A 161 -3.64 -38.07 -21.05
C HIS A 161 -2.64 -39.17 -20.69
N THR A 162 -3.03 -40.44 -20.80
CA THR A 162 -2.14 -41.59 -20.56
C THR A 162 -1.25 -41.87 -21.78
N THR A 163 -1.81 -42.46 -22.83
CA THR A 163 -1.12 -42.73 -24.10
C THR A 163 -1.93 -42.16 -25.27
N PRO A 164 -1.30 -41.88 -26.42
CA PRO A 164 -2.02 -41.42 -27.60
C PRO A 164 -3.18 -42.36 -27.99
N ALA A 165 -2.96 -43.68 -27.89
CA ALA A 165 -3.98 -44.69 -28.23
C ALA A 165 -5.25 -44.66 -27.36
N ALA A 166 -5.16 -44.13 -26.13
CA ALA A 166 -6.32 -43.99 -25.25
C ALA A 166 -7.11 -42.70 -25.51
N ALA A 167 -6.50 -41.72 -26.20
CA ALA A 167 -7.10 -40.41 -26.42
C ALA A 167 -8.15 -40.43 -27.53
N PRO A 168 -9.14 -39.52 -27.50
CA PRO A 168 -10.11 -39.39 -28.58
C PRO A 168 -9.42 -39.16 -29.94
N PRO A 169 -9.76 -39.92 -31.00
CA PRO A 169 -9.16 -39.72 -32.33
C PRO A 169 -9.33 -38.29 -32.86
N SER A 170 -10.47 -37.66 -32.53
CA SER A 170 -10.75 -36.28 -32.88
C SER A 170 -9.79 -35.28 -32.21
N MET A 171 -9.31 -35.57 -31.01
CA MET A 171 -8.28 -34.76 -30.31
C MET A 171 -6.92 -34.91 -30.98
N LEU A 172 -6.52 -36.15 -31.31
CA LEU A 172 -5.26 -36.44 -31.99
C LEU A 172 -5.20 -35.78 -33.37
N ALA A 173 -6.31 -35.76 -34.10
CA ALA A 173 -6.40 -35.07 -35.38
C ALA A 173 -6.09 -33.56 -35.28
N LEU A 174 -6.41 -32.94 -34.14
CA LEU A 174 -6.18 -31.50 -33.91
C LEU A 174 -4.81 -31.19 -33.32
N TYR A 175 -4.32 -32.01 -32.37
CA TYR A 175 -3.11 -31.70 -31.58
C TYR A 175 -1.94 -32.66 -31.82
N GLY A 176 -2.15 -33.75 -32.54
CA GLY A 176 -1.17 -34.81 -32.75
C GLY A 176 -0.90 -35.65 -31.51
N GLU A 177 0.09 -36.53 -31.61
CA GLU A 177 0.43 -37.55 -30.60
C GLU A 177 1.64 -37.18 -29.73
N ASN A 178 2.31 -36.05 -30.03
CA ASN A 178 3.63 -35.74 -29.49
C ASN A 178 3.61 -35.11 -28.09
N ASN A 179 2.50 -34.51 -27.64
CA ASN A 179 2.45 -33.76 -26.39
C ASN A 179 1.16 -34.03 -25.61
N GLY A 180 1.19 -33.79 -24.29
CA GLY A 180 0.00 -33.94 -23.44
C GLY A 180 -0.32 -35.38 -23.03
N PHE A 181 0.67 -36.27 -23.07
CA PHE A 181 0.54 -37.68 -22.65
C PHE A 181 1.58 -38.04 -21.58
N GLY A 182 1.46 -39.23 -21.01
CA GLY A 182 2.37 -39.78 -20.00
C GLY A 182 2.09 -39.30 -18.58
N TRP A 183 0.95 -38.64 -18.34
CA TRP A 183 0.59 -38.16 -17.01
C TRP A 183 0.31 -39.31 -16.05
N LYS A 184 0.71 -39.14 -14.79
CA LYS A 184 0.48 -40.13 -13.73
C LYS A 184 -0.45 -39.60 -12.65
N MET A 185 -1.20 -40.51 -12.02
CA MET A 185 -2.02 -40.17 -10.88
C MET A 185 -1.18 -39.52 -9.77
N ASN A 186 -1.69 -38.47 -9.16
CA ASN A 186 -1.05 -37.64 -8.13
C ASN A 186 0.21 -36.90 -8.58
N GLU A 187 0.51 -36.84 -9.88
CA GLU A 187 1.60 -36.01 -10.42
C GLU A 187 1.17 -34.55 -10.55
N THR A 188 2.04 -33.62 -10.16
CA THR A 188 1.89 -32.19 -10.51
C THR A 188 2.44 -31.98 -11.91
N ILE A 189 1.59 -31.67 -12.88
CA ILE A 189 1.95 -31.55 -14.30
C ILE A 189 2.14 -30.09 -14.75
N GLY A 190 1.71 -29.14 -13.92
CA GLY A 190 1.70 -27.74 -14.24
C GLY A 190 1.24 -26.86 -13.08
N ALA A 191 1.03 -25.58 -13.37
CA ALA A 191 0.52 -24.58 -12.46
C ALA A 191 -0.51 -23.71 -13.18
N GLN A 192 -1.61 -23.40 -12.49
CA GLN A 192 -2.49 -22.29 -12.86
C GLN A 192 -1.84 -21.03 -12.33
N ILE A 193 -1.71 -20.00 -13.17
CA ILE A 193 -0.99 -18.79 -12.81
C ILE A 193 -1.85 -17.59 -13.18
N VAL A 194 -2.23 -16.82 -12.18
CA VAL A 194 -2.80 -15.49 -12.32
C VAL A 194 -1.68 -14.47 -12.15
N GLN A 195 -1.65 -13.45 -13.00
CA GLN A 195 -0.79 -12.30 -12.87
C GLN A 195 -1.62 -11.02 -12.86
N VAL A 196 -1.31 -10.12 -11.93
CA VAL A 196 -2.02 -8.85 -11.71
C VAL A 196 -1.01 -7.72 -11.56
N PRO A 197 -1.22 -6.53 -12.17
CA PRO A 197 -0.30 -5.41 -12.06
C PRO A 197 -0.23 -4.86 -10.63
N MET A 198 0.98 -4.48 -10.21
CA MET A 198 1.24 -3.81 -8.92
C MET A 198 1.42 -2.30 -9.07
N THR A 199 1.54 -1.78 -10.28
CA THR A 199 1.78 -0.37 -10.58
C THR A 199 0.69 0.54 -10.01
N THR A 200 -0.57 0.32 -10.39
CA THR A 200 -1.70 1.14 -9.92
C THR A 200 -1.93 1.03 -8.40
N PRO A 201 -1.97 -0.17 -7.79
CA PRO A 201 -2.12 -0.31 -6.34
C PRO A 201 -1.01 0.38 -5.53
N ILE A 202 0.26 0.27 -5.97
CA ILE A 202 1.39 0.94 -5.30
C ILE A 202 1.28 2.46 -5.48
N ALA A 203 0.92 2.94 -6.67
CA ALA A 203 0.73 4.37 -6.92
C ALA A 203 -0.38 4.95 -6.03
N MET A 204 -1.51 4.25 -5.89
CA MET A 204 -2.59 4.65 -4.99
C MET A 204 -2.12 4.72 -3.53
N ALA A 205 -1.32 3.76 -3.07
CA ALA A 205 -0.75 3.77 -1.73
C ALA A 205 0.22 4.95 -1.52
N ASP A 206 1.07 5.24 -2.50
CA ASP A 206 2.02 6.35 -2.45
C ASP A 206 1.30 7.71 -2.50
N ASP A 207 0.22 7.85 -3.26
CA ASP A 207 -0.58 9.08 -3.32
C ASP A 207 -1.40 9.31 -2.05
N ALA A 208 -1.96 8.24 -1.45
CA ALA A 208 -2.60 8.32 -0.14
C ALA A 208 -1.59 8.76 0.93
N PHE A 209 -0.38 8.20 0.92
CA PHE A 209 0.71 8.60 1.81
C PHE A 209 1.08 10.08 1.63
N ARG A 210 1.29 10.53 0.39
CA ARG A 210 1.62 11.93 0.09
C ARG A 210 0.54 12.89 0.57
N THR A 211 -0.72 12.59 0.27
CA THR A 211 -1.88 13.41 0.68
C THR A 211 -1.94 13.56 2.19
N LEU A 212 -1.75 12.46 2.92
CA LEU A 212 -1.74 12.49 4.38
C LEU A 212 -0.56 13.28 4.94
N MET A 213 0.65 13.08 4.42
CA MET A 213 1.84 13.82 4.87
C MET A 213 1.71 15.31 4.60
N LEU A 214 1.25 15.71 3.41
CA LEU A 214 1.02 17.11 3.07
C LEU A 214 -0.04 17.74 3.98
N THR A 215 -1.10 17.00 4.30
CA THR A 215 -2.14 17.47 5.23
C THR A 215 -1.59 17.65 6.64
N LEU A 216 -0.83 16.70 7.17
CA LEU A 216 -0.21 16.81 8.51
C LEU A 216 0.79 17.97 8.59
N VAL A 217 1.62 18.14 7.58
CA VAL A 217 2.55 19.28 7.49
C VAL A 217 1.76 20.60 7.40
N GLY A 218 0.71 20.65 6.59
CA GLY A 218 -0.16 21.83 6.46
C GLY A 218 -0.81 22.22 7.79
N ILE A 219 -1.38 21.25 8.52
CA ILE A 219 -1.94 21.46 9.86
C ILE A 219 -0.86 21.96 10.83
N PHE A 220 0.33 21.35 10.81
CA PHE A 220 1.44 21.79 11.66
C PHE A 220 1.85 23.23 11.38
N VAL A 221 1.94 23.64 10.11
CA VAL A 221 2.24 25.03 9.73
C VAL A 221 1.17 25.99 10.26
N VAL A 222 -0.11 25.66 10.12
CA VAL A 222 -1.22 26.49 10.64
C VAL A 222 -1.11 26.62 12.17
N VAL A 223 -0.91 25.52 12.88
CA VAL A 223 -0.73 25.53 14.34
C VAL A 223 0.50 26.35 14.74
N LEU A 224 1.62 26.21 14.03
CA LEU A 224 2.85 26.97 14.29
C LEU A 224 2.61 28.47 14.10
N LEU A 225 1.89 28.88 13.07
CA LEU A 225 1.53 30.28 12.83
C LEU A 225 0.63 30.81 13.96
N LEU A 226 -0.42 30.07 14.33
CA LEU A 226 -1.33 30.44 15.41
C LEU A 226 -0.59 30.58 16.75
N LEU A 227 0.29 29.64 17.10
CA LEU A 227 1.10 29.71 18.31
C LEU A 227 2.04 30.92 18.29
N ASN A 228 2.64 31.26 17.15
CA ASN A 228 3.48 32.44 17.04
C ASN A 228 2.68 33.74 17.23
N VAL A 229 1.48 33.82 16.66
CA VAL A 229 0.57 34.96 16.85
C VAL A 229 0.18 35.09 18.32
N LEU A 230 -0.25 33.98 18.94
CA LEU A 230 -0.65 33.95 20.34
C LEU A 230 0.50 34.35 21.27
N LEU A 231 1.69 33.78 21.06
CA LEU A 231 2.88 34.11 21.84
C LEU A 231 3.28 35.59 21.69
N GLN A 232 3.17 36.13 20.47
CA GLN A 232 3.49 37.53 20.21
C GLN A 232 2.52 38.47 20.95
N LEU A 233 1.23 38.14 20.96
CA LEU A 233 0.18 38.96 21.56
C LEU A 233 0.15 38.83 23.09
N LEU A 234 0.16 37.61 23.61
CA LEU A 234 -0.05 37.33 25.03
C LEU A 234 1.23 37.39 25.87
N VAL A 235 2.41 37.14 25.29
CA VAL A 235 3.65 37.02 26.08
C VAL A 235 4.68 38.08 25.68
N VAL A 236 5.06 38.14 24.40
CA VAL A 236 6.22 38.95 23.99
C VAL A 236 5.93 40.45 24.00
N ARG A 237 4.74 40.88 23.55
CA ARG A 237 4.35 42.30 23.61
C ARG A 237 4.27 42.81 25.07
N PRO A 238 3.57 42.14 26.01
CA PRO A 238 3.54 42.56 27.42
C PRO A 238 4.92 42.60 28.09
N ILE A 239 5.74 41.56 27.90
CA ILE A 239 7.09 41.52 28.48
C ILE A 239 7.96 42.65 27.93
N ARG A 240 7.88 42.98 26.63
CA ARG A 240 8.61 44.11 26.07
C ARG A 240 8.19 45.45 26.67
N ARG A 241 6.90 45.65 26.93
CA ARG A 241 6.39 46.87 27.60
C ARG A 241 6.95 46.99 29.02
N LEU A 242 6.91 45.91 29.79
CA LEU A 242 7.49 45.87 31.14
C LEU A 242 9.01 46.12 31.11
N ALA A 243 9.73 45.50 30.19
CA ALA A 243 11.18 45.70 30.04
C ALA A 243 11.55 47.14 29.63
N GLN A 244 10.75 47.78 28.77
CA GLN A 244 10.96 49.18 28.38
C GLN A 244 10.73 50.14 29.57
N MET A 245 9.67 49.93 30.35
CA MET A 245 9.43 50.73 31.56
C MET A 245 10.54 50.52 32.59
N ALA A 246 11.01 49.27 32.78
CA ALA A 246 12.13 48.96 33.66
C ALA A 246 13.40 49.72 33.27
N ASP A 247 13.72 49.75 31.97
CA ASP A 247 14.88 50.47 31.43
C ASP A 247 14.75 51.99 31.60
N ALA A 248 13.54 52.55 31.43
CA ALA A 248 13.28 53.97 31.67
C ALA A 248 13.50 54.35 33.15
N VAL A 249 12.90 53.61 34.08
CA VAL A 249 13.06 53.83 35.53
C VAL A 249 14.54 53.69 35.94
N SER A 250 15.26 52.71 35.39
CA SER A 250 16.69 52.52 35.67
C SER A 250 17.57 53.68 35.19
N ARG A 251 17.12 54.47 34.21
CA ARG A 251 17.84 55.65 33.70
C ARG A 251 17.45 56.94 34.41
N GLY A 252 16.62 56.86 35.46
CA GLY A 252 16.16 58.01 36.23
C GLY A 252 14.87 58.64 35.73
N ASP A 253 14.21 58.05 34.73
CA ASP A 253 12.86 58.47 34.31
C ASP A 253 11.81 57.86 35.26
N LEU A 254 11.58 58.58 36.36
CA LEU A 254 10.69 58.16 37.44
C LEU A 254 9.21 58.53 37.19
N GLU A 255 8.93 59.32 36.15
CA GLU A 255 7.58 59.76 35.78
C GLU A 255 6.92 58.88 34.71
N ALA A 256 7.59 57.81 34.24
CA ALA A 256 7.02 56.88 33.28
C ALA A 256 5.62 56.37 33.71
N ASP A 257 4.68 56.23 32.79
CA ASP A 257 3.32 55.76 33.09
C ASP A 257 3.29 54.34 33.69
N GLU A 258 2.33 54.05 34.57
CA GLU A 258 2.12 52.69 35.09
C GLU A 258 1.80 51.70 33.97
N VAL A 259 2.52 50.58 33.93
CA VAL A 259 2.15 49.48 33.02
C VAL A 259 0.97 48.74 33.64
N ARG A 260 -0.22 48.97 33.07
CA ARG A 260 -1.43 48.20 33.37
C ARG A 260 -1.60 47.11 32.32
N LEU A 261 -1.23 45.88 32.69
CA LEU A 261 -1.60 44.70 31.90
C LEU A 261 -2.99 44.25 32.36
N GLY A 262 -3.94 44.13 31.43
CA GLY A 262 -5.25 43.57 31.73
C GLY A 262 -5.17 42.04 31.78
N GLY A 263 -5.49 41.45 32.94
CA GLY A 263 -5.53 39.99 33.13
C GLY A 263 -5.04 39.58 34.51
N GLY A 264 -5.65 38.55 35.11
CA GLY A 264 -5.25 37.98 36.40
C GLY A 264 -4.22 36.84 36.28
N ASP A 265 -3.43 36.84 35.20
CA ASP A 265 -2.40 35.83 34.93
C ASP A 265 -1.04 36.23 35.55
N GLU A 266 -0.03 35.38 35.37
CA GLU A 266 1.31 35.58 35.93
C GLU A 266 1.96 36.90 35.44
N LEU A 267 1.60 37.38 34.24
CA LEU A 267 2.09 38.65 33.70
C LEU A 267 1.42 39.85 34.37
N GLY A 268 0.14 39.76 34.69
CA GLY A 268 -0.58 40.76 35.51
C GLY A 268 0.05 40.90 36.90
N VAL A 269 0.27 39.77 37.60
CA VAL A 269 0.92 39.76 38.93
C VAL A 269 2.34 40.34 38.88
N LEU A 270 3.08 40.05 37.81
CA LEU A 270 4.41 40.61 37.59
C LEU A 270 4.36 42.13 37.36
N ALA A 271 3.42 42.63 36.56
CA ALA A 271 3.24 44.06 36.33
C ALA A 271 2.90 44.81 37.62
N ASP A 272 1.99 44.27 38.43
CA ASP A 272 1.62 44.86 39.72
C ASP A 272 2.79 44.91 40.69
N SER A 273 3.58 43.82 40.76
CA SER A 273 4.77 43.76 41.60
C SER A 273 5.83 44.78 41.14
N PHE A 274 5.97 44.97 39.83
CA PHE A 274 6.89 45.95 39.25
C PHE A 274 6.45 47.39 39.52
N ASN A 275 5.15 47.69 39.40
CA ASN A 275 4.60 49.01 39.72
C ASN A 275 4.84 49.37 41.21
N ARG A 276 4.60 48.42 42.13
CA ARG A 276 4.91 48.62 43.56
C ARG A 276 6.39 48.90 43.83
N MET A 277 7.29 48.17 43.17
CA MET A 277 8.73 48.39 43.29
C MET A 277 9.13 49.79 42.81
N ARG A 278 8.59 50.24 41.67
CA ARG A 278 8.80 51.60 41.15
C ARG A 278 8.39 52.66 42.17
N ILE A 279 7.17 52.56 42.71
CA ILE A 279 6.65 53.51 43.69
C ILE A 279 7.57 53.60 44.92
N SER A 280 8.02 52.46 45.44
CA SER A 280 8.96 52.43 46.56
C SER A 280 10.30 53.09 46.24
N LEU A 281 10.84 52.88 45.03
CA LEU A 281 12.09 53.49 44.57
C LEU A 281 11.97 55.02 44.45
N VAL A 282 10.88 55.51 43.83
CA VAL A 282 10.58 56.95 43.71
C VAL A 282 10.54 57.60 45.08
N LYS A 283 9.85 56.97 46.04
CA LYS A 283 9.74 57.46 47.41
C LYS A 283 11.10 57.49 48.13
N ALA A 284 11.93 56.47 47.95
CA ALA A 284 13.25 56.40 48.57
C ALA A 284 14.23 57.45 48.02
N LEU A 285 14.21 57.72 46.71
CA LEU A 285 15.02 58.76 46.08
C LEU A 285 14.57 60.17 46.50
N GLY A 286 13.27 60.39 46.66
CA GLY A 286 12.74 61.66 47.18
C GLY A 286 13.28 62.00 48.57
N LEU A 287 13.40 61.00 49.45
CA LEU A 287 13.95 61.18 50.81
C LEU A 287 15.45 61.50 50.84
N LEU A 288 16.19 61.22 49.76
CA LEU A 288 17.63 61.51 49.64
C LEU A 288 17.91 62.89 49.03
N GLY A 289 16.90 63.56 48.45
CA GLY A 289 17.02 64.87 47.81
C GLY A 289 16.53 66.04 48.66
N GLU A 290 16.17 65.80 49.93
CA GLU A 290 15.65 66.80 50.87
C GLU A 290 16.71 67.37 51.85
N ASP A 291 18.00 67.17 51.59
CA ASP A 291 19.14 67.86 52.26
C ASP A 291 19.80 68.90 51.33
#